data_AF-A0A1C3ETM7-F1
#
_entry.id   AF-A0A1C3ETM7-F1
#
_cell.length_a   1.000
_cell.length_b   1.000
_cell.length_c   1.000
_cell.angle_alpha   90.00
_cell.angle_beta   90.00
_cell.angle_gamma   90.00
#
_symmetry.space_group_name_H-M   'P 1'
#
loop_
_entity.id
_entity.type
_entity.pdbx_description
1 polymer ?
#
loop_
_entity_poly.entity_id
_entity_poly.type
_entity_poly.pdbx_seq_one_letter_code
_entity_poly.pdbx_strand_id
1 'polypeptide(L)'
;MSAETGGDTSVVYVELINEGTFVLRPVEAVNVSENCFKILELNISSSDVEEWMFLPGSVVECAWEEHEGELLMVAKKAREFADIENHRGQH
;
A
#
# COMPACT_ATOMS: atom_id res chain seq x y z
N MET A 1 -25.04 -12.60 2.38
CA MET A 1 -24.04 -11.82 3.14
C MET A 1 -23.28 -11.02 2.10
N SER A 2 -23.64 -9.74 1.99
CA SER A 2 -23.15 -8.75 1.02
C SER A 2 -21.84 -8.13 1.56
N ALA A 3 -20.81 -7.72 0.82
CA ALA A 3 -20.67 -7.45 -0.61
C ALA A 3 -19.22 -7.77 -1.04
N GLU A 4 -19.08 -8.53 -2.11
CA GLU A 4 -17.83 -8.77 -2.82
C GLU A 4 -17.64 -7.66 -3.86
N THR A 5 -17.11 -6.52 -3.44
CA THR A 5 -16.52 -5.57 -4.40
C THR A 5 -15.15 -6.14 -4.76
N GLY A 6 -15.13 -7.09 -5.71
CA GLY A 6 -13.93 -7.78 -6.18
C GLY A 6 -13.00 -6.84 -6.93
N GLY A 7 -12.25 -6.02 -6.20
CA GLY A 7 -11.02 -5.41 -6.70
C GLY A 7 -9.86 -6.37 -6.44
N ASP A 8 -8.96 -6.51 -7.40
CA ASP A 8 -7.76 -7.35 -7.28
C ASP A 8 -6.95 -6.90 -6.05
N THR A 9 -6.95 -7.73 -5.01
CA THR A 9 -6.11 -7.51 -3.83
C THR A 9 -4.68 -7.92 -4.16
N SER A 10 -3.72 -7.11 -3.73
CA SER A 10 -2.29 -7.31 -3.93
C SER A 10 -1.57 -7.05 -2.61
N VAL A 11 -0.45 -7.74 -2.43
CA VAL A 11 0.44 -7.50 -1.30
C VAL A 11 1.39 -6.36 -1.66
N VAL A 12 1.42 -5.35 -0.80
CA VAL A 12 2.34 -4.21 -0.91
C VAL A 12 3.13 -4.11 0.39
N TYR A 13 4.37 -3.66 0.26
CA TYR A 13 5.29 -3.53 1.38
C TYR A 13 5.31 -2.09 1.85
N VAL A 14 5.03 -1.86 3.12
CA VAL A 14 5.03 -0.55 3.76
C VAL A 14 6.14 -0.49 4.78
N GLU A 15 6.86 0.63 4.79
CA GLU A 15 7.91 0.89 5.77
C GLU A 15 7.32 1.17 7.16
N LEU A 16 7.91 0.53 8.18
CA LEU A 16 7.71 0.89 9.57
C LEU A 16 8.62 2.06 9.94
N ILE A 17 8.04 3.13 10.44
CA ILE A 17 8.77 4.28 10.96
C ILE A 17 9.09 4.04 12.44
N ASN A 18 10.16 4.67 12.94
CA ASN A 18 10.59 4.59 14.34
C ASN A 18 10.97 3.20 14.89
N GLU A 19 11.16 2.18 14.04
CA GLU A 19 11.70 0.87 14.45
C GLU A 19 13.23 0.90 14.68
N GLY A 20 13.90 1.99 14.29
CA GLY A 20 15.35 2.16 14.41
C GLY A 20 16.15 1.44 13.31
N THR A 21 15.47 0.70 12.44
CA THR A 21 16.03 0.10 11.22
C THR A 21 14.98 0.14 10.10
N PHE A 22 15.43 0.01 8.85
CA PHE A 22 14.53 -0.02 7.69
C PHE A 22 13.84 -1.39 7.63
N VAL A 23 12.55 -1.41 7.94
CA VAL A 23 11.72 -2.63 7.93
C VAL A 23 10.51 -2.43 7.06
N LEU A 24 10.35 -3.37 6.13
CA LEU A 24 9.20 -3.44 5.24
C LEU A 24 8.27 -4.55 5.73
N ARG A 25 6.99 -4.25 5.86
CA ARG A 25 5.96 -5.22 6.21
C ARG A 25 4.93 -5.36 5.10
N PRO A 26 4.54 -6.60 4.77
CA PRO A 26 3.49 -6.85 3.79
C PRO A 26 2.13 -6.43 4.37
N VAL A 27 1.35 -5.71 3.55
CA VAL A 27 -0.02 -5.29 3.86
C VAL A 27 -0.91 -5.60 2.67
N GLU A 28 -2.18 -5.88 2.94
CA GLU A 28 -3.16 -6.09 1.89
C GLU A 28 -3.65 -4.74 1.35
N ALA A 29 -3.63 -4.58 0.03
CA ALA A 29 -4.17 -3.40 -0.63
C ALA A 29 -4.97 -3.78 -1.87
N VAL A 30 -5.96 -2.96 -2.20
CA VAL A 30 -6.71 -3.10 -3.44
C VAL A 30 -6.08 -2.24 -4.52
N ASN A 31 -5.88 -2.79 -5.73
CA ASN A 31 -5.45 -1.99 -6.86
C ASN A 31 -6.53 -0.96 -7.22
N VAL A 32 -6.13 0.31 -7.31
CA VAL A 32 -7.03 1.43 -7.65
C VAL A 32 -6.73 1.99 -9.03
N SER A 33 -5.46 1.95 -9.43
CA SER A 33 -4.97 2.38 -10.75
C SER A 33 -3.58 1.78 -11.02
N GLU A 34 -3.02 2.09 -12.18
CA GLU A 34 -1.64 1.74 -12.53
C GLU A 34 -0.68 2.23 -11.44
N ASN A 35 0.09 1.30 -10.86
CA ASN A 35 1.00 1.53 -9.74
C ASN A 35 0.38 2.14 -8.46
N CYS A 36 -0.95 2.24 -8.35
CA CYS A 36 -1.62 2.85 -7.20
C CYS A 36 -2.51 1.85 -6.46
N PHE A 37 -2.30 1.72 -5.16
CA PHE A 37 -2.96 0.73 -4.31
C PHE A 37 -3.53 1.39 -3.06
N LYS A 38 -4.73 1.01 -2.65
CA LYS A 38 -5.35 1.48 -1.41
C LYS A 38 -5.16 0.44 -0.32
N ILE A 39 -4.46 0.81 0.75
CA ILE A 39 -4.21 -0.07 1.90
C ILE A 39 -5.56 -0.41 2.55
N LEU A 40 -5.85 -1.70 2.71
CA LEU A 40 -7.10 -2.18 3.27
C LEU A 40 -6.98 -2.38 4.78
N GLU A 41 -6.03 -3.21 5.19
CA GLU A 41 -5.78 -3.54 6.59
C GLU A 41 -4.28 -3.70 6.86
N LEU A 42 -3.87 -3.33 8.07
CA LEU A 42 -2.57 -3.69 8.60
C LEU A 42 -2.78 -4.95 9.44
N ASN A 43 -2.01 -6.01 9.18
CA ASN A 43 -2.02 -7.22 10.00
C ASN A 43 -1.24 -6.96 11.31
N ILE A 44 -1.75 -6.05 12.13
CA ILE A 44 -1.15 -5.68 13.42
C ILE A 44 -1.60 -6.68 14.48
N SER A 45 -0.73 -7.64 14.81
CA SER A 45 -0.96 -8.56 15.94
C SER A 45 -0.72 -7.83 17.27
N SER A 46 -1.57 -6.85 17.59
CA SER A 46 -1.91 -6.19 18.87
C SER A 46 -0.87 -6.05 20.01
N SER A 47 0.43 -6.22 19.81
CA SER A 47 1.42 -6.22 20.89
C SER A 47 2.55 -5.20 20.73
N ASP A 48 2.68 -4.57 19.57
CA ASP A 48 3.68 -3.53 19.34
C ASP A 48 3.02 -2.24 18.85
N VAL A 49 3.53 -1.12 19.36
CA VAL A 49 3.24 0.25 18.89
C VAL A 49 3.94 0.47 17.54
N GLU A 50 3.63 -0.37 16.56
CA GLU A 50 4.16 -0.25 15.20
C GLU A 50 3.66 1.08 14.61
N GLU A 51 4.58 1.98 14.31
CA GLU A 51 4.27 3.20 13.57
C GLU A 51 4.53 2.94 12.10
N TRP A 52 3.51 3.15 11.26
CA TRP A 52 3.57 2.84 9.84
C TRP A 52 3.70 4.12 9.02
N MET A 53 4.51 4.10 7.96
CA MET A 53 4.62 5.24 7.04
C MET A 53 3.27 5.59 6.38
N PHE A 54 2.45 4.58 6.11
CA PHE A 54 1.12 4.73 5.51
C PHE A 54 0.08 3.93 6.31
N LEU A 55 -1.12 4.49 6.45
CA LEU A 55 -2.20 3.92 7.26
C LEU A 55 -3.29 3.25 6.40
N PRO A 56 -4.14 2.39 6.98
CA PRO A 56 -5.32 1.86 6.32
C PRO A 56 -6.17 2.96 5.70
N GLY A 57 -6.65 2.73 4.48
CA GLY A 57 -7.45 3.67 3.71
C GLY A 57 -6.64 4.66 2.86
N SER A 58 -5.34 4.82 3.12
CA SER A 58 -4.46 5.63 2.27
C SER A 58 -4.28 4.97 0.90
N VAL A 59 -4.29 5.79 -0.15
CA VAL A 59 -3.85 5.35 -1.47
C VAL A 59 -2.37 5.66 -1.60
N VAL A 60 -1.60 4.69 -2.07
CA VAL A 60 -0.15 4.77 -2.20
C VAL A 60 0.26 4.44 -3.62
N GLU A 61 1.25 5.18 -4.12
CA GLU A 61 1.99 4.84 -5.34
C GLU A 61 3.10 3.87 -4.97
N CYS A 62 3.14 2.74 -5.66
CA CYS A 62 4.06 1.65 -5.42
C CYS A 62 5.02 1.45 -6.58
N ALA A 63 6.26 1.10 -6.24
CA ALA A 63 7.31 0.76 -7.18
C ALA A 63 7.86 -0.64 -6.88
N TRP A 64 8.27 -1.35 -7.93
CA TRP A 64 8.99 -2.61 -7.77
C TRP A 64 10.44 -2.32 -7.37
N GLU A 65 10.87 -2.85 -6.24
CA GLU A 65 12.24 -2.75 -5.72
C GLU A 65 12.81 -4.15 -5.46
N GLU A 66 14.08 -4.36 -5.77
CA GLU A 66 14.76 -5.61 -5.46
C GLU A 66 15.28 -5.59 -4.01
N HIS A 67 14.80 -6.51 -3.19
CA HIS A 67 15.24 -6.73 -1.82
C HIS A 67 15.67 -8.18 -1.68
N GLU A 68 16.93 -8.41 -1.29
CA GLU A 68 17.48 -9.77 -1.08
C GLU A 68 17.34 -10.71 -2.29
N GLY A 69 17.28 -10.16 -3.51
CA GLY A 69 17.09 -10.91 -4.76
C GLY A 69 15.62 -11.18 -5.13
N GLU A 70 14.66 -10.64 -4.37
CA GLU A 70 13.23 -10.71 -4.64
C GLU A 70 12.69 -9.33 -5.04
N LEU A 71 11.80 -9.28 -6.04
CA LEU A 71 11.12 -8.04 -6.42
C LEU A 71 9.90 -7.83 -5.52
N LEU A 72 9.95 -6.81 -4.67
CA LEU A 72 8.89 -6.42 -3.76
C LEU A 72 8.20 -5.16 -4.28
N MET A 73 6.87 -5.08 -4.14
CA MET A 73 6.12 -3.88 -4.48
C MET A 73 6.04 -2.96 -3.26
N VAL A 74 6.87 -1.92 -3.22
CA VAL A 74 7.06 -1.06 -2.06
C VAL A 74 6.28 0.24 -2.22
N ALA A 75 5.54 0.64 -1.18
CA ALA A 75 4.85 1.92 -1.13
C ALA A 75 5.86 3.07 -1.00
N LYS A 76 5.85 4.02 -1.93
CA LYS A 76 6.82 5.13 -1.95
C LYS A 76 6.20 6.47 -1.58
N LYS A 77 4.94 6.70 -1.95
CA LYS A 77 4.26 8.00 -1.77
C LYS A 77 2.77 7.83 -1.55
N ALA A 78 2.17 8.68 -0.73
CA ALA A 78 0.72 8.81 -0.65
C ALA A 78 0.18 9.56 -1.88
N ARG A 79 -0.95 9.11 -2.40
CA ARG A 79 -1.76 9.76 -3.44
C ARG A 79 -3.15 10.04 -2.89
N GLU A 80 -3.74 11.14 -3.33
CA GLU A 80 -5.15 11.42 -3.08
C GLU A 80 -6.01 10.73 -4.13
N PHE A 81 -7.13 10.13 -3.73
CA PHE A 81 -8.02 9.41 -4.65
C PHE A 81 -8.52 10.31 -5.80
N ALA A 82 -8.71 11.62 -5.52
CA ALA A 82 -9.13 12.61 -6.51
C ALA A 82 -8.08 12.89 -7.61
N ASP A 83 -6.79 12.70 -7.32
CA ASP A 83 -5.69 12.90 -8.28
C ASP A 83 -5.66 11.79 -9.34
N ILE A 84 -6.05 10.57 -8.95
CA ILE A 84 -6.07 9.37 -9.80
C ILE A 84 -7.16 9.48 -10.88
N GLU A 85 -8.35 9.97 -10.51
CA GLU A 85 -9.46 10.11 -11.45
C GLU A 85 -9.20 11.21 -12.50
N ASN A 86 -8.42 12.24 -12.15
CA ASN A 86 -8.16 13.38 -13.03
C ASN A 86 -7.17 13.06 -14.17
N HIS A 87 -6.40 11.96 -14.08
CA HIS A 87 -5.49 11.53 -15.14
C HIS A 87 -6.18 10.71 -16.25
N ARG A 88 -7.44 10.28 -16.06
CA ARG A 88 -8.21 9.55 -17.09
C ARG A 88 -8.83 10.47 -18.15
N GLY A 89 -8.61 11.78 -18.07
CA GLY A 89 -9.34 12.81 -18.81
C GLY A 89 -8.56 13.60 -19.86
N GLN A 90 -7.39 13.16 -20.33
CA GLN A 90 -6.70 13.81 -21.45
C GLN A 90 -6.22 12.79 -22.48
N HIS A 91 -7.07 12.52 -23.47
CA HIS A 91 -6.67 11.98 -24.77
C HIS A 91 -7.59 12.51 -25.86
#